data_AF-A0A847CYL5-F1
#
_entry.id   AF-A0A847CYL5-F1
#
_cell.length_a   1.000
_cell.length_b   1.000
_cell.length_c   1.000
_cell.angle_alpha   90.00
_cell.angle_beta   90.00
_cell.angle_gamma   90.00
#
_symmetry.space_group_name_H-M   'P 1'
#
loop_
_entity.id
_entity.type
_entity.pdbx_description
1 polymer ?
#
loop_
_entity_poly.entity_id
_entity_poly.type
_entity_poly.pdbx_seq_one_letter_code
_entity_poly.pdbx_strand_id
1 'polypeptide(L)'
;MVGNEILDSINMVEVNTFDFNMLPLLKVPFILLLIANLFFALILYLRIRILSDTFVTFENRRIKSIVVIYLIGSLVLSLFALLFLILS
;
A
#
# COMPACT_ATOMS: atom_id res chain seq x y z
N MET A 1 -49.57 25.08 22.77
CA MET A 1 -49.45 24.58 21.38
C MET A 1 -48.13 25.02 20.75
N VAL A 2 -47.02 25.03 21.52
CA VAL A 2 -45.69 25.53 21.09
C VAL A 2 -44.64 24.41 21.06
N GLY A 3 -44.84 23.33 21.82
CA GLY A 3 -43.90 22.19 21.86
C GLY A 3 -43.84 21.39 20.56
N ASN A 4 -44.89 21.42 19.74
CA ASN A 4 -44.95 20.67 18.47
C ASN A 4 -44.07 21.30 17.39
N GLU A 5 -43.92 22.63 17.40
CA GLU A 5 -43.12 23.38 16.43
C GLU A 5 -41.61 23.21 16.69
N ILE A 6 -41.23 23.08 17.97
CA ILE A 6 -39.85 22.80 18.37
C ILE A 6 -39.44 21.38 17.97
N LEU A 7 -40.35 20.41 18.09
CA LEU A 7 -40.09 19.03 17.68
C LEU A 7 -39.98 18.90 16.15
N ASP A 8 -40.79 19.63 15.38
CA ASP A 8 -40.66 19.70 13.92
C ASP A 8 -39.34 20.35 13.48
N SER A 9 -38.89 21.38 14.19
CA SER A 9 -37.61 22.07 13.90
C SER A 9 -36.37 21.20 14.15
N ILE A 10 -36.46 20.24 15.08
CA ILE A 10 -35.38 19.29 15.39
C ILE A 10 -35.39 18.13 14.39
N ASN A 11 -36.57 17.73 13.90
CA ASN A 11 -36.71 16.65 12.92
C ASN A 11 -36.28 17.06 11.49
N MET A 12 -36.20 18.37 11.21
CA MET A 12 -35.64 18.92 9.96
C MET A 12 -34.12 19.01 9.96
N VAL A 13 -33.45 18.83 11.10
CA VAL A 13 -32.01 18.59 11.12
C VAL A 13 -31.82 17.12 10.77
N GLU A 14 -32.02 16.81 9.49
CA GLU A 14 -31.41 15.64 8.85
C GLU A 14 -29.95 15.63 9.28
N VAL A 15 -29.65 14.85 10.31
CA VAL A 15 -28.33 14.32 10.52
C VAL A 15 -28.12 13.48 9.28
N ASN A 16 -27.57 14.12 8.24
CA ASN A 16 -26.96 13.45 7.12
C ASN A 16 -26.10 12.37 7.77
N THR A 17 -26.59 11.14 7.71
CA THR A 17 -25.82 9.96 8.05
C THR A 17 -24.66 10.04 7.10
N PHE A 18 -23.52 10.54 7.60
CA PHE A 18 -22.30 10.52 6.85
C PHE A 18 -22.02 9.05 6.58
N ASP A 19 -22.39 8.57 5.41
CA ASP A 19 -21.95 7.31 4.85
C ASP A 19 -20.44 7.45 4.65
N PHE A 20 -19.70 7.30 5.75
CA PHE A 20 -18.26 7.21 5.76
C PHE A 20 -17.90 5.90 5.06
N ASN A 21 -17.87 5.95 3.73
CA ASN A 21 -17.32 4.88 2.95
C ASN A 21 -15.80 4.86 3.22
N MET A 22 -15.37 4.07 4.21
CA MET A 22 -13.97 4.00 4.67
C MET A 22 -13.06 3.24 3.69
N LEU A 23 -13.64 2.48 2.76
CA LEU A 23 -12.95 1.75 1.72
C LEU A 23 -12.01 2.64 0.88
N PRO A 24 -12.45 3.76 0.28
CA PRO A 24 -11.57 4.65 -0.47
C PRO A 24 -10.47 5.30 0.39
N LEU A 25 -10.73 5.57 1.68
CA LEU A 25 -9.72 6.16 2.58
C LEU A 25 -8.56 5.18 2.84
N LEU A 26 -8.84 3.87 2.90
CA LEU A 26 -7.84 2.83 3.13
C LEU A 26 -6.99 2.54 1.88
N LYS A 27 -7.45 2.90 0.67
CA LYS A 27 -6.67 2.68 -0.56
C LYS A 27 -5.36 3.48 -0.58
N VAL A 28 -5.37 4.69 -0.04
CA VAL A 28 -4.20 5.59 -0.01
C VAL A 28 -3.00 5.01 0.77
N PRO A 29 -3.14 4.57 2.04
CA PRO A 29 -2.03 3.95 2.76
C PRO A 29 -1.56 2.63 2.13
N PHE A 30 -2.45 1.87 1.48
CA PHE A 30 -2.04 0.66 0.75
C PHE A 30 -1.16 0.95 -0.48
N ILE A 31 -1.50 1.99 -1.25
CA ILE A 31 -0.66 2.46 -2.36
C ILE A 31 0.70 2.92 -1.85
N LEU A 32 0.73 3.66 -0.74
CA LEU A 32 1.97 4.09 -0.09
C LEU A 32 2.84 2.88 0.31
N LEU A 33 2.23 1.85 0.89
CA LEU A 33 2.91 0.62 1.29
C LEU A 33 3.50 -0.13 0.08
N LEU A 34 2.78 -0.17 -1.04
CA LEU A 34 3.29 -0.77 -2.28
C LEU A 34 4.51 -0.03 -2.83
N ILE A 35 4.46 1.30 -2.84
CA ILE A 35 5.58 2.14 -3.28
C ILE A 35 6.79 1.93 -2.35
N ALA A 36 6.56 1.93 -1.02
CA ALA A 36 7.61 1.68 -0.04
C ALA A 36 8.25 0.29 -0.22
N ASN A 37 7.44 -0.74 -0.50
CA ASN A 37 7.93 -2.09 -0.76
C ASN A 37 8.81 -2.15 -2.03
N LEU A 38 8.40 -1.46 -3.10
CA LEU A 38 9.21 -1.38 -4.33
C LEU A 38 10.55 -0.67 -4.07
N PHE A 39 10.51 0.42 -3.31
CA PHE A 39 11.71 1.17 -2.95
C PHE A 39 12.65 0.34 -2.06
N PHE A 40 12.10 -0.41 -1.11
CA PHE A 40 12.85 -1.33 -0.27
C PHE A 40 13.55 -2.42 -1.10
N ALA A 41 12.83 -3.04 -2.05
CA ALA A 41 13.41 -4.04 -2.94
C ALA A 41 14.56 -3.47 -3.80
N LEU A 42 14.44 -2.21 -4.25
CA LEU A 42 15.50 -1.53 -5.01
C LEU A 42 16.73 -1.24 -4.14
N ILE A 43 16.56 -0.74 -2.92
CA ILE A 43 17.66 -0.53 -1.97
C ILE A 43 18.36 -1.86 -1.66
N LEU A 44 17.59 -2.92 -1.43
CA LEU A 44 18.12 -4.26 -1.16
C LEU A 44 18.99 -4.73 -2.34
N TYR A 45 18.50 -4.57 -3.58
CA TYR A 45 19.27 -4.87 -4.77
C TYR A 45 20.58 -4.09 -4.87
N LEU A 46 20.54 -2.78 -4.62
CA LEU A 46 21.74 -1.94 -4.63
C LEU A 46 22.73 -2.39 -3.55
N ARG A 47 22.25 -2.71 -2.34
CA ARG A 47 23.11 -3.18 -1.25
C ARG A 47 23.81 -4.49 -1.59
N ILE A 48 23.09 -5.46 -2.16
CA ILE A 48 23.70 -6.71 -2.62
C ILE A 48 24.63 -6.49 -3.80
N ARG A 49 24.32 -5.57 -4.72
CA ARG A 49 25.22 -5.24 -5.83
C ARG A 49 26.55 -4.68 -5.31
N ILE A 50 26.51 -3.74 -4.37
CA ILE A 50 27.71 -3.16 -3.75
C ILE A 50 28.50 -4.25 -3.03
N LEU A 51 27.84 -5.09 -2.22
CA LEU A 51 28.49 -6.18 -1.50
C LEU A 51 29.11 -7.22 -2.45
N SER A 52 28.46 -7.49 -3.58
CA SER A 52 28.96 -8.36 -4.63
C SER A 52 30.19 -7.80 -5.34
N ASP A 53 30.30 -6.47 -5.43
CA ASP A 53 31.41 -5.78 -6.09
C ASP A 53 32.62 -5.66 -5.15
N THR A 54 32.39 -5.52 -3.84
CA THR A 54 33.46 -5.32 -2.84
C THR A 54 34.07 -6.62 -2.31
N PHE A 55 33.36 -7.75 -2.37
CA PHE A 55 33.86 -9.04 -1.90
C PHE A 55 33.99 -10.04 -3.06
N VAL A 56 35.20 -10.50 -3.37
CA VAL A 56 35.42 -11.60 -4.33
C VAL A 56 35.32 -12.94 -3.60
N THR A 57 34.09 -13.42 -3.41
CA THR A 57 33.83 -14.75 -2.83
C THR A 57 32.91 -15.56 -3.74
N PHE A 58 33.15 -16.88 -3.83
CA PHE A 58 32.44 -17.80 -4.74
C PHE A 58 30.92 -17.84 -4.50
N GLU A 59 30.48 -17.52 -3.28
CA GLU A 59 29.07 -17.45 -2.85
C GLU A 59 28.31 -16.23 -3.40
N ASN A 60 28.99 -15.17 -3.86
CA ASN A 60 28.32 -13.94 -4.30
C ASN A 60 27.41 -14.13 -5.52
N ARG A 61 27.70 -15.12 -6.37
CA ARG A 61 26.86 -15.43 -7.54
C ARG A 61 25.47 -15.96 -7.14
N ARG A 62 25.39 -16.77 -6.07
CA ARG A 62 24.13 -17.31 -5.55
C ARG A 62 23.28 -16.23 -4.90
N ILE A 63 23.89 -15.40 -4.06
CA ILE A 63 23.21 -14.30 -3.36
C ILE A 63 22.63 -13.31 -4.37
N LYS A 64 23.40 -12.94 -5.41
CA LYS A 64 22.93 -12.06 -6.49
C LYS A 64 21.70 -12.64 -7.20
N SER A 65 21.68 -13.94 -7.46
CA SER A 65 20.55 -14.61 -8.12
C SER A 65 19.28 -14.62 -7.26
N ILE A 66 19.41 -14.92 -5.96
CA ILE A 66 18.28 -14.92 -5.01
C ILE A 66 17.65 -13.53 -4.92
N VAL A 67 18.48 -12.50 -4.91
CA VAL A 67 18.01 -11.11 -4.80
C VAL A 67 17.30 -10.66 -6.07
N VAL A 68 17.78 -11.07 -7.24
CA VAL A 68 17.07 -10.81 -8.51
C VAL A 68 15.70 -11.50 -8.52
N ILE A 69 15.63 -12.76 -8.06
CA ILE A 69 14.36 -13.49 -7.94
C ILE A 69 13.41 -12.78 -6.97
N TYR A 70 13.92 -12.33 -5.81
CA TYR A 70 13.13 -11.55 -4.86
C TYR A 70 12.62 -10.24 -5.48
N LEU A 71 13.44 -9.54 -6.26
CA LEU A 71 13.05 -8.30 -6.94
C LEU A 71 11.92 -8.54 -7.95
N ILE A 72 12.06 -9.58 -8.79
CA ILE A 72 11.04 -9.97 -9.76
C ILE A 72 9.76 -10.41 -9.03
N GLY A 73 9.88 -11.23 -7.98
CA GLY A 73 8.76 -11.67 -7.16
C GLY A 73 8.03 -10.50 -6.51
N SER A 74 8.76 -9.57 -5.91
CA SER A 74 8.22 -8.34 -5.32
C SER A 74 7.52 -7.47 -6.35
N LEU A 75 8.05 -7.35 -7.57
CA LEU A 75 7.44 -6.59 -8.65
C LEU A 75 6.13 -7.24 -9.11
N VAL A 76 6.13 -8.56 -9.32
CA VAL A 76 4.92 -9.32 -9.69
C VAL A 76 3.86 -9.20 -8.61
N LEU A 77 4.22 -9.42 -7.34
CA LEU A 77 3.31 -9.33 -6.21
C LEU A 77 2.73 -7.92 -6.05
N SER A 78 3.56 -6.90 -6.28
CA SER A 78 3.14 -5.50 -6.33
C SER A 78 2.10 -5.26 -7.43
N LEU A 79 2.32 -5.77 -8.64
CA LEU A 79 1.35 -5.65 -9.74
C LEU A 79 0.01 -6.33 -9.41
N PHE A 80 0.05 -7.53 -8.83
CA PHE A 80 -1.15 -8.23 -8.39
C PHE A 80 -1.92 -7.46 -7.32
N ALA A 81 -1.21 -6.91 -6.32
CA ALA A 81 -1.82 -6.09 -5.29
C ALA A 81 -2.46 -4.82 -5.86
N LEU A 82 -1.82 -4.17 -6.84
CA LEU A 82 -2.34 -3.00 -7.53
C LEU A 82 -3.62 -3.31 -8.33
N LEU A 83 -3.62 -4.44 -9.06
CA LEU A 83 -4.80 -4.96 -9.74
C LEU A 83 -5.96 -5.20 -8.78
N PHE A 84 -5.70 -5.84 -7.64
CA PHE A 84 -6.71 -6.12 -6.63
C PHE A 84 -7.26 -4.84 -5.98
N LEU A 85 -6.40 -3.85 -5.74
CA LEU A 85 -6.79 -2.56 -5.15
C LEU A 85 -7.65 -1.70 -6.10
N ILE A 86 -7.42 -1.79 -7.41
CA ILE A 86 -8.22 -1.10 -8.43
C ILE A 86 -9.56 -1.80 -8.62
N LEU A 87 -9.59 -3.13 -8.58
CA LEU A 87 -10.80 -3.94 -8.77
C LEU A 87 -11.73 -3.92 -7.54
N SER A 88 -11.15 -3.78 -6.34
CA SER A 88 -11.84 -3.55 -5.06
C SER A 88 -12.46 -2.17 -4.97
#